data_AF-Q9RLQ9-F1
#
_entry.id   AF-Q9RLQ9-F1
#
_cell.length_a   1.000
_cell.length_b   1.000
_cell.length_c   1.000
_cell.angle_alpha   90.00
_cell.angle_beta   90.00
_cell.angle_gamma   90.00
#
_symmetry.space_group_name_H-M   'P 1'
#
loop_
_entity.id
_entity.type
_entity.pdbx_description
1 polymer ?
#
loop_
_entity_poly.entity_id
_entity_poly.type
_entity_poly.pdbx_seq_one_letter_code
_entity_poly.pdbx_strand_id
1 'polypeptide(L)'
;DHYVRCDSNDYSVHPGVIGHRVLVRADLERVHVFCDGELVADHERIWAVHQTVSDPAHVEAAKVLRRRHFSAASPVVEPQVQVRSLSDYDDALGVDIDGGVA
;
A
#
# COMPACT_ATOMS: atom_id res chain seq x y z
N ASP A 1 -2.11 4.80 -3.13
CA ASP A 1 -0.83 4.33 -2.57
C ASP A 1 -0.16 5.51 -1.83
N HIS A 2 0.92 5.27 -1.08
CA HIS A 2 1.65 6.25 -0.26
C HIS A 2 3.04 6.58 -0.83
N TYR A 3 3.21 6.48 -2.15
CA TYR A 3 4.43 6.86 -2.86
C TYR A 3 4.18 8.05 -3.77
N VAL A 4 5.17 8.93 -3.89
CA VAL A 4 5.20 10.02 -4.85
C VAL A 4 6.36 9.84 -5.81
N ARG A 5 6.12 10.10 -7.09
CA ARG A 5 7.16 10.00 -8.12
C ARG A 5 7.84 11.35 -8.35
N CYS A 6 9.16 11.38 -8.26
CA CYS A 6 10.01 12.51 -8.61
C CYS A 6 11.15 12.03 -9.51
N ASP A 7 11.31 12.63 -10.68
CA ASP A 7 12.39 12.34 -11.63
C ASP A 7 12.63 10.84 -11.91
N SER A 8 11.53 10.10 -12.11
CA SER A 8 11.50 8.64 -12.36
C SER A 8 11.83 7.74 -11.16
N ASN A 9 11.94 8.30 -9.95
CA ASN A 9 12.08 7.53 -8.71
C ASN A 9 10.83 7.72 -7.84
N ASP A 10 10.48 6.69 -7.08
CA ASP A 10 9.34 6.68 -6.16
C ASP A 10 9.85 6.84 -4.73
N TYR A 11 9.30 7.81 -4.00
CA TYR A 11 9.64 8.10 -2.61
C TYR A 11 8.43 7.86 -1.72
N SER A 12 8.61 7.14 -0.61
CA SER A 12 7.52 6.89 0.32
C SER A 12 7.11 8.17 1.05
N VAL A 13 5.82 8.32 1.34
CA VAL A 13 5.24 9.41 2.10
C VAL A 13 4.48 8.84 3.27
N HIS A 14 4.38 9.58 4.38
CA HIS A 14 3.62 9.12 5.52
C HIS A 14 2.17 8.77 5.11
N PRO A 15 1.71 7.51 5.31
CA PRO A 15 0.42 7.04 4.77
C PRO A 15 -0.80 7.65 5.45
N GLY A 16 -0.61 8.41 6.53
CA GLY A 16 -1.67 9.20 7.16
C GLY A 16 -2.26 10.28 6.26
N VAL A 17 -1.56 10.69 5.20
CA VAL A 17 -2.04 11.69 4.23
C VAL A 17 -2.56 11.09 2.93
N ILE A 18 -2.82 9.78 2.88
CA ILE A 18 -3.47 9.15 1.71
C ILE A 18 -4.82 9.84 1.46
N GLY A 19 -5.04 10.29 0.22
CA GLY A 19 -6.25 11.01 -0.19
C GLY A 19 -6.14 12.54 -0.06
N HIS A 20 -5.06 13.06 0.53
CA HIS A 20 -4.79 14.50 0.60
C HIS A 20 -3.90 14.96 -0.56
N ARG A 21 -3.98 16.25 -0.89
CA ARG A 21 -3.09 16.87 -1.87
C ARG A 21 -1.79 17.26 -1.17
N VAL A 22 -0.67 16.89 -1.77
CA VAL A 22 0.67 17.20 -1.26
C VAL A 22 1.44 18.13 -2.19
N LEU A 23 2.36 18.90 -1.62
CA LEU A 23 3.37 19.65 -2.32
C LEU A 23 4.69 18.88 -2.24
N VAL A 24 5.29 18.60 -3.40
CA VAL A 24 6.61 17.97 -3.49
C VAL A 24 7.63 19.02 -3.88
N ARG A 25 8.67 19.20 -3.05
CA ARG A 25 9.81 20.07 -3.31
C ARG A 25 11.06 19.20 -3.41
N ALA A 26 11.68 19.20 -4.59
CA ALA A 26 12.94 18.51 -4.81
C ALA A 26 14.03 19.54 -5.14
N ASP A 27 15.08 19.56 -4.34
CA ASP A 27 16.33 20.25 -4.67
C ASP A 27 17.38 19.23 -5.14
N LEU A 28 18.66 19.60 -5.15
CA LEU A 28 19.72 18.71 -5.64
C LEU A 28 20.02 17.53 -4.70
N GLU A 29 19.72 17.67 -3.42
CA GLU A 29 20.11 16.75 -2.35
C GLU A 29 18.92 16.12 -1.64
N ARG A 30 17.76 16.77 -1.61
CA ARG A 30 16.58 16.35 -0.85
C ARG A 30 15.30 16.38 -1.67
N VAL A 31 14.40 15.47 -1.28
CA VAL A 31 12.99 15.47 -1.70
C VAL A 31 12.13 15.61 -0.44
N HIS A 32 11.52 16.78 -0.29
CA HIS A 32 10.57 17.08 0.78
C HIS A 32 9.15 16.99 0.27
N VAL A 33 8.27 16.42 1.08
CA VAL A 33 6.83 16.35 0.79
C VAL A 33 6.08 17.01 1.93
N PHE A 34 5.16 17.91 1.58
CA PHE A 34 4.35 18.65 2.53
C PHE A 34 2.85 18.40 2.30
N CYS A 35 2.08 18.26 3.37
CA CYS A 35 0.62 18.24 3.36
C CYS A 35 0.13 19.38 4.23
N ASP A 36 -0.65 20.32 3.66
CA ASP A 36 -1.16 21.49 4.39
C ASP A 36 -0.09 22.29 5.16
N GLY A 37 1.14 22.30 4.63
CA GLY A 37 2.30 22.99 5.23
C GLY A 37 3.12 22.14 6.22
N GLU A 38 2.63 20.96 6.61
CA GLU A 38 3.35 20.02 7.48
C GLU A 38 4.25 19.08 6.67
N LEU A 39 5.48 18.86 7.12
CA LEU A 39 6.43 17.95 6.48
C LEU A 39 6.03 16.49 6.75
N VAL A 40 5.76 15.74 5.69
CA VAL A 40 5.27 14.35 5.74
C VAL A 40 6.20 13.34 5.08
N ALA A 41 7.27 13.79 4.44
CA ALA A 41 8.39 12.97 4.01
C ALA A 41 9.64 13.84 3.80
N ASP A 42 10.80 13.30 4.14
CA ASP A 42 12.10 13.92 3.88
C ASP A 42 13.11 12.83 3.47
N HIS A 43 13.46 12.82 2.20
CA HIS A 43 14.37 11.82 1.62
C HIS A 43 15.62 12.47 1.06
N GLU A 44 16.73 11.74 1.11
CA GLU A 44 17.86 12.03 0.25
C GLU A 44 17.48 11.77 -1.22
N ARG A 45 17.78 12.75 -2.07
CA ARG A 45 17.56 12.63 -3.49
C ARG A 45 18.60 11.69 -4.08
N ILE A 46 18.14 10.78 -4.92
CA ILE A 46 18.99 9.87 -5.67
C ILE A 46 18.87 10.19 -7.15
N TRP A 47 20.01 10.17 -7.84
CA TRP A 47 20.11 10.44 -9.27
C TRP A 47 20.19 9.13 -10.05
N ALA A 48 19.19 8.28 -9.83
CA ALA A 48 18.99 7.00 -10.52
C ALA A 48 17.65 7.01 -11.28
N VAL A 49 17.26 5.88 -11.85
CA VAL A 49 15.97 5.72 -12.53
C VAL A 49 15.24 4.48 -12.02
N HIS A 50 13.92 4.56 -11.94
CA HIS A 50 13.02 3.47 -11.55
C HIS A 50 13.34 2.85 -10.18
N GLN A 51 13.87 3.64 -9.24
CA GLN A 51 14.12 3.19 -7.88
C GLN A 51 12.92 3.48 -6.99
N THR A 52 12.76 2.67 -5.94
CA THR A 52 11.78 2.89 -4.88
C THR A 52 12.52 3.09 -3.56
N VAL A 53 12.39 4.28 -2.99
CA VAL A 53 13.01 4.69 -1.73
C VAL A 53 11.92 4.71 -0.66
N SER A 54 12.08 3.83 0.33
CA SER A 54 11.09 3.66 1.39
C SER A 54 11.69 3.96 2.76
N ASP A 55 11.19 4.99 3.42
CA ASP A 55 11.43 5.21 4.85
C ASP A 55 10.81 4.08 5.69
N PRO A 56 11.57 3.41 6.56
CA PRO A 56 11.05 2.38 7.47
C PRO A 56 9.85 2.84 8.30
N ALA A 57 9.83 4.10 8.77
CA ALA A 57 8.73 4.66 9.54
C ALA A 57 7.43 4.74 8.72
N HIS A 58 7.52 5.08 7.43
CA HIS A 58 6.36 5.09 6.53
C HIS A 58 5.82 3.67 6.29
N VAL A 59 6.72 2.69 6.14
CA VAL A 59 6.35 1.28 5.97
C VAL A 59 5.63 0.76 7.20
N GLU A 60 6.13 1.04 8.41
CA GLU A 60 5.47 0.63 9.65
C GLU A 60 4.12 1.33 9.84
N ALA A 61 4.04 2.63 9.57
CA ALA A 61 2.77 3.35 9.59
C ALA A 61 1.75 2.74 8.59
N ALA A 62 2.20 2.33 7.40
CA ALA A 62 1.35 1.70 6.40
C ALA A 62 0.84 0.33 6.87
N LYS A 63 1.70 -0.47 7.53
CA LYS A 63 1.30 -1.75 8.14
C LYS A 63 0.24 -1.55 9.22
N VAL A 64 0.39 -0.53 10.07
CA VAL A 64 -0.61 -0.20 11.10
C VAL A 64 -1.95 0.20 10.46
N LEU A 65 -1.92 1.09 9.47
CA LEU A 65 -3.13 1.56 8.79
C LEU A 65 -3.87 0.43 8.07
N ARG A 66 -3.14 -0.43 7.35
CA ARG A 66 -3.71 -1.61 6.69
C ARG A 66 -4.38 -2.55 7.69
N ARG A 67 -3.71 -2.88 8.80
CA ARG A 67 -4.30 -3.72 9.86
C ARG A 67 -5.60 -3.15 10.39
N ARG A 68 -5.64 -1.83 10.66
CA ARG A 68 -6.86 -1.14 11.12
C ARG A 68 -7.98 -1.21 10.08
N HIS A 69 -7.65 -0.98 8.81
CA HIS A 69 -8.64 -1.06 7.72
C HIS A 69 -9.20 -2.48 7.57
N PHE A 70 -8.35 -3.51 7.63
CA PHE A 70 -8.81 -4.90 7.58
C PHE A 70 -9.65 -5.29 8.80
N SER A 71 -9.31 -4.82 10.01
CA SER A 71 -10.13 -5.06 11.20
C SER A 71 -11.46 -4.30 11.21
N ALA A 72 -11.55 -3.20 10.46
CA ALA A 72 -12.75 -2.39 10.33
C ALA A 72 -13.63 -2.79 9.13
N ALA A 73 -13.17 -3.71 8.28
CA ALA A 73 -14.00 -4.30 7.26
C ALA A 73 -15.21 -4.94 7.97
N SER A 74 -16.42 -4.55 7.55
CA SER A 74 -17.67 -4.99 8.18
C SER A 74 -17.66 -6.50 8.42
N PRO A 75 -18.29 -6.97 9.52
CA PRO A 75 -18.56 -8.39 9.67
C PRO A 75 -19.18 -8.89 8.37
N VAL A 76 -18.71 -10.04 7.87
CA VAL A 76 -19.27 -10.70 6.70
C VAL A 76 -20.78 -10.73 6.90
N VAL A 77 -21.51 -9.94 6.12
CA VAL A 77 -22.97 -9.97 6.16
C VAL A 77 -23.33 -11.38 5.75
N GLU A 78 -24.03 -12.11 6.61
CA GLU A 78 -24.52 -13.43 6.23
C GLU A 78 -25.32 -13.25 4.93
N PRO A 79 -24.88 -13.88 3.83
CA PRO A 79 -25.48 -13.65 2.54
C PRO A 79 -26.95 -14.07 2.61
N GLN A 80 -27.86 -13.17 2.25
CA GLN A 80 -29.30 -13.47 2.15
C GLN A 80 -29.63 -14.41 0.98
N VAL A 81 -28.61 -14.89 0.29
CA VAL A 81 -28.69 -15.80 -0.84
C VAL A 81 -27.94 -17.08 -0.48
N GLN A 82 -28.40 -18.19 -1.02
CA GLN A 82 -27.77 -19.48 -0.80
C GLN A 82 -26.35 -19.47 -1.39
N VAL A 83 -25.34 -19.58 -0.54
CA VAL A 83 -23.94 -19.71 -0.94
C VAL A 83 -23.60 -21.18 -1.05
N ARG A 84 -23.10 -21.56 -2.22
CA ARG A 84 -22.65 -22.92 -2.49
C ARG A 84 -21.26 -23.13 -1.89
N SER A 85 -20.98 -24.33 -1.43
CA SER A 85 -19.64 -24.68 -0.93
C SER A 85 -18.61 -24.46 -2.04
N LEU A 86 -17.44 -23.90 -1.69
CA LEU A 86 -16.34 -23.76 -2.65
C LEU A 86 -15.78 -25.12 -3.08
N SER A 87 -15.86 -26.12 -2.20
CA SER A 87 -15.46 -27.50 -2.49
C SER A 87 -16.25 -28.10 -3.66
N ASP A 88 -17.50 -27.67 -3.89
CA ASP A 88 -18.28 -28.11 -5.05
C ASP A 88 -17.61 -27.70 -6.37
N TYR A 89 -16.91 -26.56 -6.39
CA TYR A 89 -16.15 -26.11 -7.55
C TYR A 89 -14.81 -26.82 -7.66
N ASP A 90 -14.13 -27.04 -6.53
CA ASP A 90 -12.88 -27.80 -6.49
C ASP A 90 -13.12 -29.22 -7.04
N ASP A 91 -14.21 -29.87 -6.64
CA ASP A 91 -14.62 -31.19 -7.12
C ASP A 91 -15.02 -31.18 -8.62
N ALA A 92 -15.80 -30.18 -9.04
CA ALA A 92 -16.26 -30.07 -10.43
C ALA A 92 -15.13 -29.75 -11.41
N LEU A 93 -14.10 -29.01 -10.95
CA LEU A 93 -12.94 -28.60 -11.74
C LEU A 93 -11.72 -29.51 -11.52
N GLY A 94 -11.78 -30.45 -10.58
CA GLY A 94 -10.71 -31.39 -10.26
C GLY A 94 -9.48 -30.72 -9.64
N VAL A 95 -9.66 -29.67 -8.84
CA VAL A 95 -8.57 -28.92 -8.20
C VAL A 95 -8.23 -29.56 -6.86
N ASP A 96 -7.15 -30.35 -6.84
CA ASP A 96 -6.58 -30.89 -5.60
C ASP A 96 -5.56 -29.89 -5.02
N ILE A 97 -5.96 -29.18 -3.96
CA ILE A 97 -5.14 -28.12 -3.33
C ILE A 97 -4.04 -28.72 -2.43
N ASP A 98 -3.99 -30.05 -2.25
CA ASP A 98 -2.91 -30.73 -1.51
C ASP A 98 -1.59 -30.78 -2.32
N GLY A 99 -1.63 -30.43 -3.62
CA GLY A 99 -0.46 -30.26 -4.48
C GLY A 99 0.23 -28.92 -4.29
N GLY A 100 0.94 -28.75 -3.17
CA GLY A 100 1.80 -27.59 -2.93
C GLY A 100 2.74 -27.31 -4.11
N VAL A 101 2.66 -26.11 -4.65
CA VAL A 101 3.60 -25.60 -5.66
C VAL A 101 5.03 -25.63 -5.09
N ALA A 102 5.91 -26.35 -5.78
CA ALA A 102 7.36 -26.37 -5.53
C ALA A 102 8.06 -25.22 -6.25
#